data_AF-A0A7K0BNY2-F1
#
_entry.id   AF-A0A7K0BNY2-F1
#
_cell.length_a   1.000
_cell.length_b   1.000
_cell.length_c   1.000
_cell.angle_alpha   90.00
_cell.angle_beta   90.00
_cell.angle_gamma   90.00
#
_symmetry.space_group_name_H-M   'P 1'
#
loop_
_entity.id
_entity.type
_entity.pdbx_description
1 polymer ?
#
loop_
_entity_poly.entity_id
_entity_poly.type
_entity_poly.pdbx_seq_one_letter_code
_entity_poly.pdbx_strand_id
1 'polypeptide(L)' 'MMAQPGAADREEDPPAAVQAATAQGLQELFPGVRVWYGKATRSWWALVPLNAGPRLIEAPTPQRLRDSIMSARTHG' A
#
# COMPACT_ATOMS: atom_id res chain seq x y z
N MET A 1 5.43 -22.69 -3.55
CA MET A 1 4.12 -22.04 -3.71
C MET A 1 4.27 -20.57 -3.28
N MET A 2 4.61 -19.71 -4.24
CA MET A 2 4.68 -18.25 -4.04
C MET A 2 3.38 -17.70 -4.63
N ALA A 3 2.51 -17.12 -3.80
CA ALA A 3 1.26 -16.53 -4.25
C ALA A 3 1.57 -15.30 -5.11
N GLN A 4 1.58 -15.48 -6.43
CA GLN A 4 1.48 -14.40 -7.40
C GLN A 4 -0.02 -14.21 -7.64
N PRO A 5 -0.66 -13.14 -7.15
CA PRO A 5 -2.05 -12.87 -7.49
C PRO A 5 -2.06 -12.26 -8.89
N GLY A 6 -2.89 -12.86 -9.74
CA GLY A 6 -3.04 -12.52 -11.15
C GLY A 6 -3.11 -11.02 -11.41
N ALA A 7 -2.28 -10.60 -12.37
CA ALA A 7 -2.63 -9.55 -13.30
C ALA A 7 -3.97 -9.95 -13.94
N ALA A 8 -5.06 -9.53 -13.31
CA ALA A 8 -6.40 -9.65 -13.86
C ALA A 8 -6.44 -8.78 -15.11
N ASP A 9 -6.47 -9.48 -16.24
CA ASP A 9 -6.71 -8.99 -17.57
C ASP A 9 -7.96 -8.10 -17.60
N ARG A 10 -7.77 -6.86 -18.07
CA ARG A 10 -8.66 -6.18 -19.02
C ARG A 10 -10.08 -5.81 -18.57
N GLU A 11 -10.17 -4.80 -17.71
CA GLU A 11 -11.12 -3.69 -17.84
C GLU A 11 -10.50 -2.48 -17.12
N GLU A 12 -10.18 -1.44 -17.88
CA GLU A 12 -9.57 -0.22 -17.37
C GLU A 12 -10.61 0.57 -16.56
N ASP A 13 -10.66 0.29 -15.26
CA ASP A 13 -11.30 1.19 -14.30
C ASP A 13 -10.31 2.36 -14.07
N PRO A 14 -10.57 3.59 -14.56
CA PRO A 14 -9.69 4.74 -14.32
C PRO A 14 -9.25 4.95 -12.86
N PRO A 15 -10.01 4.61 -11.80
CA PRO A 15 -9.51 4.71 -10.43
C PRO A 15 -8.39 3.72 -10.10
N ALA A 16 -8.30 2.55 -10.75
CA ALA A 16 -7.27 1.55 -10.44
C ALA A 16 -5.87 2.02 -10.86
N ALA A 17 -5.74 2.67 -12.03
CA ALA A 17 -4.49 3.26 -12.48
C ALA A 17 -4.03 4.42 -11.57
N VAL A 18 -4.97 5.29 -11.16
CA VAL A 18 -4.69 6.38 -10.21
C VAL A 18 -4.26 5.84 -8.85
N GLN A 19 -4.88 4.75 -8.38
CA GLN A 19 -4.49 4.07 -7.14
C GLN A 19 -3.09 3.46 -7.26
N ALA A 20 -2.80 2.77 -8.37
CA ALA A 20 -1.47 2.20 -8.61
C ALA A 20 -0.38 3.28 -8.66
N ALA A 21 -0.63 4.40 -9.34
CA ALA A 21 0.29 5.54 -9.39
C ALA A 21 0.50 6.17 -8.00
N THR A 22 -0.56 6.30 -7.21
CA THR A 22 -0.46 6.81 -5.82
C THR A 22 0.30 5.83 -4.92
N ALA A 23 0.05 4.51 -5.05
CA ALA A 23 0.79 3.47 -4.34
C ALA A 23 2.28 3.53 -4.71
N GLN A 24 2.60 3.67 -6.00
CA GLN A 24 3.97 3.81 -6.48
C GLN A 24 4.65 5.05 -5.91
N GLY A 25 3.99 6.22 -5.94
CA GLY A 25 4.52 7.44 -5.33
C GLY A 25 4.77 7.30 -3.83
N LEU A 26 3.93 6.55 -3.10
CA LEU A 26 4.17 6.24 -1.69
C LEU A 26 5.36 5.30 -1.49
N GLN A 27 5.54 4.29 -2.34
CA GLN A 27 6.67 3.37 -2.28
C GLN A 27 8.00 4.08 -2.56
N GLU A 28 8.02 5.03 -3.50
CA GLU A 28 9.19 5.87 -3.82
C GLU A 28 9.62 6.73 -2.62
N LEU A 29 8.65 7.29 -1.89
CA LEU A 29 8.91 8.06 -0.66
C LEU A 29 9.45 7.18 0.49
N PHE A 30 9.19 5.88 0.40
CA PHE A 30 9.32 4.95 1.51
C PHE A 30 10.00 3.65 1.06
N PRO A 31 11.33 3.67 0.86
CA PRO A 31 12.07 2.51 0.38
C PRO A 31 11.86 1.32 1.33
N GLY A 32 11.49 0.17 0.75
CA GLY A 32 11.19 -1.06 1.49
C GLY A 32 9.73 -1.23 1.92
N VAL A 33 8.91 -0.18 1.89
CA VAL A 33 7.47 -0.30 2.14
C VAL A 33 6.77 -0.79 0.89
N ARG A 34 5.89 -1.77 1.04
CA ARG A 34 5.02 -2.23 -0.04
C ARG A 34 3.63 -1.65 0.16
N VAL A 35 3.10 -0.92 -0.82
CA VAL A 35 1.78 -0.28 -0.75
C VAL A 35 0.87 -0.82 -1.85
N TRP A 36 -0.39 -1.10 -1.52
CA TRP A 36 -1.39 -1.54 -2.49
C TRP A 36 -2.80 -1.12 -2.06
N TYR A 37 -3.73 -1.04 -3.00
CA TYR A 37 -5.13 -0.77 -2.72
C TYR A 37 -5.96 -2.06 -2.79
N GLY A 38 -6.66 -2.37 -1.70
CA GLY A 38 -7.57 -3.51 -1.62
C GLY A 38 -8.93 -3.12 -2.20
N LYS A 39 -9.23 -3.55 -3.44
CA LYS A 39 -10.52 -3.28 -4.09
C LYS A 39 -11.72 -3.84 -3.31
N ALA A 40 -11.55 -4.99 -2.65
CA ALA A 40 -12.59 -5.66 -1.87
C ALA A 40 -12.99 -4.89 -0.60
N THR A 41 -12.00 -4.30 0.09
CA THR A 41 -12.24 -3.51 1.32
C THR A 41 -12.36 -2.02 1.03
N ARG A 42 -12.03 -1.59 -0.19
CA ARG A 42 -11.85 -0.19 -0.59
C ARG A 42 -10.85 0.57 0.28
N SER A 43 -9.89 -0.16 0.85
CA SER A 43 -8.86 0.39 1.75
C SER A 43 -7.48 0.30 1.13
N TRP A 44 -6.65 1.25 1.50
CA TRP A 44 -5.22 1.23 1.27
C TRP A 44 -4.54 0.35 2.30
N TRP A 45 -3.54 -0.39 1.84
CA TRP A 45 -2.74 -1.27 2.66
C TRP A 45 -1.27 -0.95 2.44
N ALA A 46 -0.50 -0.97 3.52
CA ALA A 46 0.94 -0.77 3.48
C ALA A 46 1.63 -1.76 4.41
N LEU A 47 2.56 -2.53 3.86
CA LEU A 47 3.46 -3.38 4.61
C LEU A 47 4.77 -2.61 4.83
N VAL A 48 4.98 -2.17 6.05
CA VAL A 48 6.17 -1.42 6.46
C VAL A 48 7.12 -2.39 7.17
N PRO A 49 8.31 -2.69 6.63
CA PRO A 49 9.33 -3.40 7.39
C PRO A 49 9.89 -2.46 8.47
N LEU A 50 9.64 -2.77 9.74
CA LEU A 50 10.25 -2.08 10.89
C LEU A 50 11.27 -3.02 11.54
N ASN A 51 12.18 -2.45 12.35
CA ASN A 51 13.14 -3.26 13.13
C ASN A 51 12.43 -4.19 14.12
N ALA A 52 11.29 -3.78 14.67
CA ALA A 52 10.45 -4.60 15.54
C ALA A 52 9.64 -5.67 14.79
N GLY A 53 9.65 -5.68 13.44
CA GLY A 53 8.92 -6.62 12.60
C GLY A 53 8.07 -5.93 11.52
N PRO A 54 7.59 -6.69 10.51
CA PRO A 54 6.76 -6.14 9.46
C PRO A 54 5.40 -5.70 10.03
N ARG A 55 5.05 -4.44 9.85
CA ARG A 55 3.78 -3.87 10.27
C ARG A 55 2.87 -3.65 9.07
N LEU A 56 1.71 -4.28 9.12
CA LEU A 56 0.65 -4.04 8.16
C LEU A 56 -0.23 -2.89 8.65
N ILE A 57 -0.44 -1.90 7.79
CA ILE A 57 -1.22 -0.71 8.07
C ILE A 57 -2.34 -0.64 7.05
N GLU A 58 -3.58 -0.50 7.51
CA GLU A 58 -4.73 -0.25 6.65
C GLU A 58 -5.24 1.18 6.85
N ALA A 59 -5.67 1.82 5.78
CA ALA A 59 -6.28 3.15 5.84
C ALA A 59 -7.31 3.36 4.73
N PRO A 60 -8.40 4.10 4.96
CA PRO A 60 -9.41 4.36 3.93
C PRO A 60 -8.93 5.37 2.86
N THR A 61 -7.90 6.16 3.15
CA THR A 61 -7.37 7.18 2.22
C THR A 61 -5.84 7.11 2.12
N PRO A 62 -5.24 7.51 0.98
CA PRO A 62 -3.78 7.45 0.81
C PRO A 62 -3.06 8.43 1.75
N GLN A 63 -3.70 9.55 2.11
CA GLN A 63 -3.16 10.52 3.07
C GLN A 63 -3.09 9.93 4.49
N ARG A 64 -4.14 9.23 4.94
CA ARG A 64 -4.14 8.52 6.23
C ARG A 64 -3.14 7.36 6.23
N LEU A 65 -2.99 6.67 5.10
CA LEU A 65 -1.98 5.63 4.95
C LEU A 65 -0.58 6.20 5.15
N ARG A 66 -0.25 7.30 4.46
CA ARG A 66 1.04 7.99 4.59
C ARG A 66 1.33 8.42 6.03
N ASP A 67 0.36 9.05 6.67
CA ASP A 67 0.45 9.49 8.07
C ASP A 67 0.71 8.31 9.01
N SER A 68 -0.09 7.24 8.89
CA SER A 68 0.07 6.02 9.69
C SER A 68 1.41 5.32 9.43
N ILE A 69 1.84 5.27 8.17
CA ILE A 69 3.15 4.79 7.78
C ILE A 69 4.24 5.61 8.46
N MET A 70 4.13 6.95 8.48
CA MET A 70 5.11 7.84 9.12
C MET A 70 5.14 7.66 10.65
N SER A 71 3.98 7.56 11.29
CA SER A 71 3.90 7.25 12.73
C SER A 71 4.50 5.88 13.05
N ALA A 72 4.28 4.87 12.21
CA ALA A 72 4.80 3.52 12.45
C ALA A 72 6.33 3.45 12.45
N ARG A 73 7.02 4.27 11.65
CA ARG A 73 8.50 4.38 11.62
C ARG A 73 9.04 5.27 12.72
N THR A 74 8.32 6.31 13.14
CA THR A 74 8.73 7.13 14.29
C THR A 74 8.70 6.34 15.60
N HIS A 75 7.79 5.36 15.70
CA HIS A 75 7.61 4.51 16.87
C HIS A 75 8.29 3.14 16.78
N GLY A 76 9.08 2.86 15.73
CA GLY A 76 9.64 1.53 15.43
C GLY A 76 11.15 1.48 15.35
#